data_AF-A0A9E4QJR0-F1
#
_entry.id   AF-A0A9E4QJR0-F1
#
_cell.length_a   1.000
_cell.length_b   1.000
_cell.length_c   1.000
_cell.angle_alpha   90.00
_cell.angle_beta   90.00
_cell.angle_gamma   90.00
#
_symmetry.space_group_name_H-M   'P 1'
#
loop_
_entity.id
_entity.type
_entity.pdbx_description
1 polymer ?
#
loop_
_entity_poly.entity_id
_entity_poly.type
_entity_poly.pdbx_seq_one_letter_code
_entity_poly.pdbx_strand_id
1 'polypeptide(L)' 'MPLDPQVKQVMESVAALGLPAAHTVSPEEARANAKIRPRAPGPEVAKVEDRTIPGPDGGLPV' A
#
# COMPACT_ATOMS: atom_id res chain seq x y z
N MET A 1 -16.02 -14.61 19.80
CA MET A 1 -16.60 -13.30 19.44
C MET A 1 -16.73 -13.25 17.92
N PRO A 2 -17.84 -12.77 17.36
CA PRO A 2 -18.00 -12.62 15.90
C PRO A 2 -17.12 -11.47 15.36
N LEU A 3 -16.78 -11.54 14.08
CA LEU A 3 -16.09 -10.47 13.37
C LEU A 3 -17.02 -9.26 13.19
N ASP A 4 -16.47 -8.04 13.21
CA ASP A 4 -17.23 -6.84 12.87
C ASP A 4 -17.70 -6.91 11.39
N PRO A 5 -18.97 -6.56 11.08
CA PRO A 5 -19.48 -6.57 9.71
C PRO A 5 -18.66 -5.75 8.70
N GLN A 6 -18.10 -4.61 9.10
CA GLN A 6 -17.27 -3.77 8.23
C GLN A 6 -15.94 -4.46 7.91
N VAL A 7 -15.34 -5.15 8.89
CA VAL A 7 -14.10 -5.92 8.67
C VAL A 7 -14.36 -7.06 7.68
N LYS A 8 -15.53 -7.71 7.76
CA LYS A 8 -15.91 -8.76 6.80
C LYS A 8 -15.91 -8.23 5.36
N GLN A 9 -16.48 -7.06 5.12
CA GLN A 9 -16.50 -6.41 3.80
C GLN A 9 -15.09 -6.09 3.29
N VAL A 10 -14.22 -5.58 4.17
CA VAL A 10 -12.81 -5.32 3.81
C VAL A 10 -12.10 -6.61 3.42
N MET A 11 -12.25 -7.69 4.20
CA MET A 11 -11.62 -8.97 3.90
C MET A 11 -12.11 -9.55 2.56
N GLU A 12 -13.41 -9.46 2.27
CA GLU A 12 -13.99 -9.88 1.00
C GLU A 12 -13.42 -9.06 -0.17
N SER A 13 -13.28 -7.74 -0.03
CA SER A 13 -12.70 -6.88 -1.06
C SER A 13 -11.23 -7.22 -1.35
N VAL A 14 -10.45 -7.57 -0.32
CA VAL A 14 -9.04 -7.97 -0.47
C VAL A 14 -8.95 -9.35 -1.12
N ALA A 15 -9.81 -10.28 -0.74
CA ALA A 15 -9.87 -11.62 -1.34
C ALA A 15 -10.24 -11.55 -2.83
N ALA A 16 -11.13 -10.65 -3.23
CA ALA A 16 -11.52 -10.44 -4.62
C ALA A 16 -10.37 -9.99 -5.54
N LEU A 17 -9.26 -9.47 -4.98
CA LEU A 17 -8.07 -9.12 -5.76
C LEU A 17 -7.29 -10.35 -6.25
N GLY A 18 -7.53 -11.54 -5.70
CA GLY A 18 -6.93 -12.80 -6.19
C GLY A 18 -5.39 -12.84 -6.12
N LEU A 19 -4.77 -12.07 -5.23
CA LEU A 19 -3.31 -11.97 -5.16
C LEU A 19 -2.69 -13.22 -4.52
N PRO A 20 -1.56 -13.72 -5.04
CA PRO A 20 -0.83 -14.84 -4.45
C PRO A 20 -0.25 -14.49 -3.07
N ALA A 21 0.10 -15.51 -2.31
CA ALA A 21 0.73 -15.32 -1.01
C ALA A 21 2.10 -14.65 -1.17
N ALA A 22 2.44 -13.69 -0.31
CA ALA A 22 3.64 -12.87 -0.48
C ALA A 22 4.95 -13.68 -0.48
N HIS A 23 4.99 -14.84 0.17
CA HIS A 23 6.17 -15.71 0.22
C HIS A 23 6.34 -16.59 -1.04
N THR A 24 5.38 -16.57 -1.97
CA THR A 24 5.42 -17.36 -3.21
C THR A 24 5.75 -16.52 -4.45
N VAL A 25 6.03 -15.23 -4.27
CA VAL A 25 6.34 -14.29 -5.36
C VAL A 25 7.65 -13.55 -5.07
N SER A 26 8.23 -12.96 -6.11
CA SER A 26 9.44 -12.13 -5.96
C SER A 26 9.18 -10.86 -5.15
N PRO A 27 10.23 -10.24 -4.57
CA PRO A 27 10.10 -8.94 -3.91
C PRO A 27 9.57 -7.84 -4.83
N GLU A 28 9.91 -7.83 -6.13
CA GLU A 28 9.36 -6.85 -7.08
C GLU A 28 7.85 -7.03 -7.25
N GLU A 29 7.39 -8.27 -7.48
CA GLU A 29 5.98 -8.59 -7.66
C GLU A 29 5.17 -8.32 -6.39
N ALA A 30 5.69 -8.68 -5.21
CA ALA A 30 5.05 -8.38 -3.93
C ALA A 30 4.80 -6.87 -3.75
N ARG A 31 5.79 -6.02 -4.11
CA ARG A 31 5.65 -4.55 -4.05
C ARG A 31 4.65 -4.04 -5.07
N ALA A 32 4.59 -4.61 -6.27
CA ALA A 32 3.59 -4.27 -7.28
C ALA A 32 2.18 -4.63 -6.80
N ASN A 33 1.98 -5.85 -6.28
CA ASN A 33 0.72 -6.34 -5.72
C ASN A 33 0.21 -5.45 -4.57
N ALA A 34 1.11 -4.96 -3.73
CA ALA A 34 0.76 -4.04 -2.64
C ALA A 34 0.22 -2.69 -3.11
N LYS A 35 0.63 -2.21 -4.31
CA LYS A 35 0.15 -0.94 -4.88
C LYS A 35 -1.24 -1.03 -5.49
N ILE A 36 -1.73 -2.24 -5.79
CA ILE A 36 -3.08 -2.46 -6.35
C ILE A 36 -4.18 -2.20 -5.31
N ARG A 37 -3.86 -2.35 -4.02
CA ARG A 37 -4.83 -2.18 -2.94
C ARG A 37 -5.30 -0.72 -2.87
N PRO A 38 -6.62 -0.45 -2.86
CA PRO A 38 -7.14 0.91 -2.74
C PRO A 38 -6.65 1.57 -1.45
N ARG A 39 -6.21 2.82 -1.57
CA ARG A 39 -5.88 3.68 -0.42
C ARG A 39 -6.87 4.82 -0.40
N ALA A 40 -7.41 5.11 0.78
CA ALA A 40 -8.21 6.31 0.94
C ALA A 40 -7.34 7.53 0.62
N PRO A 41 -7.88 8.53 -0.11
CA PRO A 41 -7.16 9.78 -0.32
C PRO A 41 -6.85 10.42 1.04
N GLY A 42 -5.70 11.08 1.12
CA GLY A 42 -5.36 11.90 2.27
C GLY A 42 -6.28 13.13 2.38
N PRO A 43 -6.22 13.85 3.51
CA PRO A 43 -6.91 15.13 3.64
C PRO A 43 -6.38 16.14 2.62
N GLU A 44 -7.19 17.14 2.31
CA GLU A 44 -6.79 18.24 1.42
C GLU A 44 -5.70 19.10 2.09
N VAL A 45 -4.67 19.43 1.31
CA VAL A 45 -3.54 20.26 1.75
C VAL A 45 -3.21 21.29 0.69
N ALA A 46 -2.64 22.42 1.09
CA ALA A 46 -2.34 23.52 0.18
C ALA A 46 -1.27 23.16 -0.88
N LYS A 47 -0.33 22.27 -0.56
CA LYS A 47 0.76 21.88 -1.45
C LYS A 47 1.32 20.52 -1.08
N VAL A 48 1.65 19.73 -2.11
CA VAL A 48 2.47 18.51 -2.03
C VAL A 48 3.58 18.64 -3.05
N GLU A 49 4.82 18.34 -2.66
CA GLU A 49 5.97 18.31 -3.57
C GLU A 49 6.90 17.16 -3.18
N ASP A 50 7.31 16.36 -4.16
CA ASP A 50 8.37 15.37 -3.99
C ASP A 50 9.72 16.07 -4.07
N ARG A 51 10.62 15.80 -3.12
CA ARG A 51 11.97 16.39 -3.09
C ARG A 51 13.04 15.35 -2.85
N THR A 52 14.30 15.74 -3.05
CA THR A 52 15.45 14.90 -2.72
C THR A 52 16.39 15.66 -1.80
N ILE A 53 16.67 15.10 -0.62
CA ILE A 53 17.56 15.68 0.38
C ILE A 53 18.87 14.89 0.43
N PRO A 54 20.05 15.52 0.45
CA PRO A 54 21.32 14.80 0.55
C PRO A 54 21.44 14.00 1.85
N GLY A 55 21.91 12.76 1.75
CA GLY A 55 22.24 11.88 2.87
C GLY A 55 23.58 11.16 2.67
N PRO A 56 24.04 10.39 3.68
CA PRO A 56 25.36 9.75 3.67
C PRO A 56 25.53 8.73 2.53
N ASP A 57 24.45 8.04 2.15
CA ASP A 57 24.45 7.02 1.09
C ASP A 57 23.84 7.51 -0.23
N GLY A 58 23.64 8.84 -0.37
CA GLY A 58 23.02 9.46 -1.54
C GLY A 58 21.78 10.29 -1.20
N GLY A 59 21.09 10.78 -2.23
CA GLY A 59 19.89 11.59 -2.08
C GLY A 59 18.69 10.75 -1.59
N LEU A 60 18.04 11.19 -0.51
CA LEU A 60 16.82 10.59 0.02
C LEU A 60 15.60 11.27 -0.63
N PRO A 61 14.70 10.51 -1.30
CA PRO A 61 13.41 11.04 -1.71
C PRO A 61 12.52 11.27 -0.47
N VAL A 62 11.86 12.43 -0.40
CA VAL A 62 10.94 12.84 0.67
C VAL A 62 9.68 13.50 0.11
#